data_AF-A0A840IUC0-F1
#
_entry.id   AF-A0A840IUC0-F1
#
_cell.length_a   1.000
_cell.length_b   1.000
_cell.length_c   1.000
_cell.angle_alpha   90.00
_cell.angle_beta   90.00
_cell.angle_gamma   90.00
#
_symmetry.space_group_name_H-M   'P 1'
#
loop_
_entity.id
_entity.type
_entity.pdbx_description
1 polymer ?
#
loop_
_entity_poly.entity_id
_entity_poly.type
_entity_poly.pdbx_seq_one_letter_code
_entity_poly.pdbx_strand_id
1 'polypeptide(L)'
;MAIALEKIKQSLRTFAETEARGVSPLYEHLATKAAEDDDVAALLADARGGEARANLLLAVAHRLIQADPIHPLSRYYPSVGGFDGVDTETWPLFRSFLLERADRARELIATRYTQTNEVRRAALVYPAVAAAAKEAGGKIGLLEVGCSAGLLLGLDRFAYRYQCDGGEQLVAGPAKAAVGLHCALDLAPGGVLPKLPKKVAVAARTGLDRAPVDLSDEDELAWLEACVWADQVDRIRLLRTAAAEQRKHAPNLLAGDAVTDLATAAATVPAELPLVVLTSHALAYLGDRRADFVTELTRLAGERPVWWVSQEFYRAGLELVLPGREDLASGPSGAGAASGSGSTPSDPLQAVLGLTTWSEGKPSARPLARTTPHGQRMTWLPA
;
A
#
# COMPACT_ATOMS: atom_id res chain seq x y z
N MET A 1 -24.73 13.14 7.88
CA MET A 1 -25.72 13.31 6.78
C MET A 1 -25.65 12.06 5.93
N ALA A 2 -26.79 11.51 5.50
CA ALA A 2 -26.78 10.41 4.53
C ALA A 2 -26.10 10.88 3.23
N ILE A 3 -25.28 10.02 2.63
CA ILE A 3 -24.65 10.32 1.34
C ILE A 3 -25.72 10.18 0.26
N ALA A 4 -25.87 11.18 -0.60
CA ALA A 4 -26.84 11.12 -1.69
C ALA A 4 -26.53 9.93 -2.62
N LEU A 5 -27.54 9.11 -2.91
CA LEU A 5 -27.40 7.89 -3.71
C LEU A 5 -26.68 8.13 -5.05
N GLU A 6 -27.01 9.22 -5.74
CA GLU A 6 -26.36 9.57 -7.01
C GLU A 6 -24.84 9.82 -6.86
N LYS A 7 -24.37 10.32 -5.70
CA LYS A 7 -22.93 10.47 -5.45
C LYS A 7 -22.24 9.10 -5.30
N ILE A 8 -22.93 8.12 -4.72
CA ILE A 8 -22.44 6.74 -4.61
C ILE A 8 -22.38 6.12 -6.01
N LYS A 9 -23.47 6.22 -6.79
CA LYS A 9 -23.54 5.72 -8.18
C LYS A 9 -22.45 6.37 -9.05
N GLN A 10 -22.24 7.68 -8.94
CA GLN A 10 -21.14 8.36 -9.63
C GLN A 10 -19.76 7.84 -9.18
N SER A 11 -19.54 7.55 -7.89
CA SER A 11 -18.27 6.95 -7.43
C SER A 11 -18.05 5.54 -7.96
N LEU A 12 -19.12 4.74 -8.11
CA LEU A 12 -19.07 3.40 -8.70
C LEU A 12 -18.74 3.47 -10.21
N ARG A 13 -19.39 4.37 -10.97
CA ARG A 13 -19.08 4.62 -12.39
C ARG A 13 -17.62 5.03 -12.58
N THR A 14 -17.15 6.03 -11.82
CA THR A 14 -15.77 6.51 -11.92
C THR A 14 -14.76 5.40 -11.61
N PHE A 15 -14.96 4.61 -10.55
CA PHE A 15 -14.07 3.48 -10.25
C PHE A 15 -14.02 2.47 -11.41
N ALA A 16 -15.18 2.09 -11.96
CA ALA A 16 -15.23 1.16 -13.09
C ALA A 16 -14.47 1.71 -14.31
N GLU A 17 -14.65 2.99 -14.61
CA GLU A 17 -14.07 3.65 -15.78
C GLU A 17 -12.57 3.97 -15.66
N THR A 18 -12.09 4.31 -14.47
CA THR A 18 -10.72 4.86 -14.26
C THR A 18 -9.78 3.98 -13.42
N GLU A 19 -10.30 3.07 -12.59
CA GLU A 19 -9.47 2.21 -11.73
C GLU A 19 -9.50 0.74 -12.19
N ALA A 20 -10.69 0.18 -12.43
CA ALA A 20 -10.85 -1.22 -12.79
C ALA A 20 -10.64 -1.50 -14.29
N ARG A 21 -10.95 -0.54 -15.16
CA ARG A 21 -10.89 -0.70 -16.63
C ARG A 21 -9.52 -1.19 -17.11
N GLY A 22 -9.52 -2.33 -17.79
CA GLY A 22 -8.29 -2.96 -18.31
C GLY A 22 -7.35 -3.55 -17.24
N VAL A 23 -7.76 -3.54 -15.97
CA VAL A 23 -7.02 -4.12 -14.84
C VAL A 23 -7.77 -5.31 -14.24
N SER A 24 -9.08 -5.19 -14.06
CA SER A 24 -9.97 -6.23 -13.53
C SER A 24 -11.29 -6.26 -14.29
N PRO A 25 -11.47 -7.19 -15.24
CA PRO A 25 -12.74 -7.34 -15.96
C PRO A 25 -13.92 -7.62 -15.02
N LEU A 26 -13.68 -8.38 -13.95
CA LEU A 26 -14.67 -8.68 -12.92
C LEU A 26 -15.12 -7.40 -12.20
N TYR A 27 -14.18 -6.64 -11.63
CA TYR A 27 -14.54 -5.47 -10.83
C TYR A 27 -15.01 -4.29 -11.71
N GLU A 28 -14.55 -4.19 -12.96
CA GLU A 28 -15.10 -3.27 -13.98
C GLU A 28 -16.59 -3.56 -14.22
N HIS A 29 -16.94 -4.82 -14.49
CA HIS A 29 -18.33 -5.24 -14.73
C HIS A 29 -19.21 -5.02 -13.50
N LEU A 30 -18.79 -5.51 -12.33
CA LEU A 30 -19.55 -5.44 -11.09
C LEU A 30 -19.77 -3.99 -10.64
N ALA A 31 -18.75 -3.13 -10.70
CA ALA A 31 -18.90 -1.72 -10.34
C ALA A 31 -19.75 -0.94 -11.34
N THR A 32 -19.64 -1.23 -12.65
CA THR A 32 -20.50 -0.64 -13.68
C THR A 32 -21.97 -0.94 -13.39
N LYS A 33 -22.29 -2.21 -13.12
CA LYS A 33 -23.68 -2.64 -12.87
C LYS A 33 -24.22 -2.20 -11.51
N ALA A 34 -23.40 -2.23 -10.46
CA ALA A 34 -23.76 -1.66 -9.17
C ALA A 34 -24.05 -0.16 -9.24
N ALA A 35 -23.48 0.56 -10.21
CA ALA A 35 -23.76 1.98 -10.41
C ALA A 35 -25.08 2.26 -11.16
N GLU A 36 -25.70 1.24 -11.78
CA GLU A 36 -27.00 1.32 -12.43
C GLU A 36 -28.14 0.91 -11.47
N ASP A 37 -27.83 0.16 -10.40
CA ASP A 37 -28.79 -0.46 -9.49
C ASP A 37 -28.90 0.27 -8.14
N ASP A 38 -30.09 0.79 -7.84
CA ASP A 38 -30.34 1.58 -6.63
C ASP A 38 -30.29 0.74 -5.34
N ASP A 39 -30.72 -0.53 -5.36
CA ASP A 39 -30.73 -1.39 -4.17
C ASP A 39 -29.30 -1.71 -3.72
N VAL A 40 -28.44 -2.08 -4.69
CA VAL A 40 -27.03 -2.41 -4.43
C VAL A 40 -26.24 -1.15 -4.08
N ALA A 41 -26.43 -0.03 -4.79
CA ALA A 41 -25.78 1.23 -4.45
C ALA A 41 -26.20 1.76 -3.06
N ALA A 42 -27.45 1.55 -2.65
CA ALA A 42 -27.93 1.96 -1.32
C ALA A 42 -27.29 1.19 -0.16
N LEU A 43 -26.63 0.04 -0.39
CA LEU A 43 -25.84 -0.64 0.65
C LEU A 43 -24.69 0.24 1.16
N LEU A 44 -24.06 1.03 0.27
CA LEU A 44 -22.95 1.94 0.62
C LEU A 44 -23.40 3.20 1.37
N ALA A 45 -24.70 3.44 1.55
CA ALA A 45 -25.21 4.60 2.29
C ALA A 45 -24.86 4.54 3.80
N ASP A 46 -24.64 3.33 4.32
CA ASP A 46 -24.26 3.07 5.72
C ASP A 46 -22.74 3.27 5.98
N ALA A 47 -21.95 3.52 4.93
CA ALA A 47 -20.49 3.65 5.03
C ALA A 47 -20.06 4.92 5.79
N ARG A 48 -19.08 4.76 6.69
CA ARG A 48 -18.55 5.85 7.52
C ARG A 48 -17.36 6.55 6.87
N GLY A 49 -17.03 7.76 7.34
CA GLY A 49 -15.74 8.41 7.06
C GLY A 49 -15.43 8.78 5.59
N GLY A 50 -16.38 8.66 4.65
CA GLY A 50 -16.12 8.84 3.22
C GLY A 50 -15.68 7.58 2.48
N GLU A 51 -15.87 6.40 3.09
CA GLU A 51 -15.59 5.08 2.51
C GLU A 51 -16.72 4.54 1.61
N ALA A 52 -17.74 5.35 1.27
CA ALA A 52 -18.80 5.01 0.32
C ALA A 52 -18.26 4.94 -1.12
N ARG A 53 -17.45 3.91 -1.40
CA ARG A 53 -16.64 3.71 -2.61
C ARG A 53 -16.77 2.27 -3.10
N ALA A 54 -16.51 2.06 -4.38
CA ALA A 54 -16.56 0.74 -5.02
C ALA A 54 -15.71 -0.32 -4.31
N ASN A 55 -14.46 0.02 -3.95
CA ASN A 55 -13.54 -0.89 -3.26
C ASN A 55 -14.16 -1.46 -1.96
N LEU A 56 -14.96 -0.70 -1.21
CA LEU A 56 -15.62 -1.21 0.01
C LEU A 56 -16.71 -2.21 -0.32
N LEU A 57 -17.61 -1.89 -1.27
CA LEU A 57 -18.68 -2.80 -1.71
C LEU A 57 -18.11 -4.12 -2.25
N LEU A 58 -17.06 -4.04 -3.06
CA LEU A 58 -16.40 -5.18 -3.68
C LEU A 58 -15.64 -6.03 -2.64
N ALA A 59 -14.98 -5.40 -1.67
CA ALA A 59 -14.36 -6.11 -0.54
C ALA A 59 -15.41 -6.78 0.36
N VAL A 60 -16.55 -6.15 0.60
CA VAL A 60 -17.66 -6.77 1.36
C VAL A 60 -18.22 -7.98 0.63
N ALA A 61 -18.49 -7.88 -0.68
CA ALA A 61 -18.89 -9.03 -1.49
C ALA A 61 -17.84 -10.15 -1.44
N HIS A 62 -16.55 -9.82 -1.59
CA HIS A 62 -15.45 -10.77 -1.53
C HIS A 62 -15.35 -11.46 -0.16
N ARG A 63 -15.46 -10.72 0.96
CA ARG A 63 -15.46 -11.28 2.33
C ARG A 63 -16.66 -12.19 2.57
N LEU A 64 -17.83 -11.87 2.03
CA LEU A 64 -19.03 -12.72 2.11
C LEU A 64 -18.85 -14.02 1.32
N ILE A 65 -18.28 -13.98 0.11
CA ILE A 65 -17.98 -15.16 -0.70
C ILE A 65 -16.91 -16.05 -0.03
N GLN A 66 -15.91 -15.44 0.64
CA GLN A 66 -14.94 -16.19 1.45
C GLN A 66 -15.59 -16.90 2.65
N ALA A 67 -16.66 -16.33 3.23
CA ALA A 67 -17.40 -16.95 4.34
C ALA A 67 -18.33 -18.09 3.88
N ASP A 68 -18.90 -17.96 2.68
CA ASP A 68 -19.87 -18.88 2.09
C ASP A 68 -19.46 -19.23 0.64
N PRO A 69 -18.39 -20.04 0.45
CA PRO A 69 -17.84 -20.31 -0.87
C PRO A 69 -18.69 -21.29 -1.70
N ILE A 70 -19.69 -21.94 -1.11
CA ILE A 70 -20.57 -22.92 -1.78
C ILE A 70 -21.73 -22.17 -2.48
N HIS A 71 -21.37 -21.30 -3.41
CA HIS A 71 -22.31 -20.47 -4.18
C HIS A 71 -21.87 -20.39 -5.66
N PRO A 72 -22.79 -20.36 -6.66
CA PRO A 72 -22.41 -20.25 -8.07
C PRO A 72 -21.53 -19.03 -8.39
N LEU A 73 -21.69 -17.93 -7.66
CA LEU A 73 -20.87 -16.71 -7.81
C LEU A 73 -19.36 -16.95 -7.58
N SER A 74 -18.98 -17.92 -6.75
CA SER A 74 -17.58 -18.26 -6.48
C SER A 74 -16.81 -18.66 -7.75
N ARG A 75 -17.51 -19.13 -8.78
CA ARG A 75 -16.92 -19.49 -10.08
C ARG A 75 -16.24 -18.31 -10.78
N TYR A 76 -16.68 -17.08 -10.50
CA TYR A 76 -16.15 -15.85 -11.07
C TYR A 76 -15.06 -15.18 -10.20
N TYR A 77 -14.71 -15.76 -9.03
CA TYR A 77 -13.75 -15.19 -8.08
C TYR A 77 -12.47 -16.06 -7.99
N PRO A 78 -11.39 -15.73 -8.72
CA PRO A 78 -10.17 -16.53 -8.74
C PRO A 78 -9.51 -16.73 -7.38
N SER A 79 -9.66 -15.76 -6.47
CA SER A 79 -9.20 -15.81 -5.07
C SER A 79 -9.75 -16.97 -4.24
N VAL A 80 -10.93 -17.49 -4.59
CA VAL A 80 -11.58 -18.66 -3.97
C VAL A 80 -11.63 -19.88 -4.90
N GLY A 81 -10.85 -19.87 -5.98
CA GLY A 81 -10.75 -20.99 -6.93
C GLY A 81 -11.71 -20.92 -8.12
N GLY A 82 -12.29 -19.75 -8.41
CA GLY A 82 -13.01 -19.50 -9.65
C GLY A 82 -12.08 -19.43 -10.88
N PHE A 83 -12.66 -19.66 -12.06
CA PHE A 83 -11.96 -19.55 -13.37
C PHE A 83 -12.87 -19.02 -14.49
N ASP A 84 -14.15 -18.78 -14.21
CA ASP A 84 -15.08 -18.27 -15.21
C ASP A 84 -14.79 -16.79 -15.48
N GLY A 85 -14.79 -16.42 -16.76
CA GLY A 85 -14.81 -15.02 -17.18
C GLY A 85 -16.20 -14.41 -17.00
N VAL A 86 -16.26 -13.08 -16.99
CA VAL A 86 -17.53 -12.33 -16.93
C VAL A 86 -18.45 -12.71 -18.10
N ASP A 87 -19.71 -12.97 -17.78
CA ASP A 87 -20.79 -13.40 -18.68
C ASP A 87 -22.13 -12.73 -18.33
N THR A 88 -23.25 -13.28 -18.83
CA THR A 88 -24.61 -12.77 -18.55
C THR A 88 -25.12 -13.07 -17.14
N GLU A 89 -24.63 -14.13 -16.50
CA GLU A 89 -25.10 -14.60 -15.18
C GLU A 89 -24.33 -13.94 -14.03
N THR A 90 -23.12 -13.43 -14.30
CA THR A 90 -22.22 -12.77 -13.35
C THR A 90 -22.95 -11.70 -12.51
N TRP A 91 -23.64 -10.76 -13.17
CA TRP A 91 -24.37 -9.70 -12.45
C TRP A 91 -25.63 -10.20 -11.71
N PRO A 92 -26.57 -10.95 -12.33
CA PRO A 92 -27.70 -11.53 -11.62
C PRO A 92 -27.31 -12.29 -10.34
N LEU A 93 -26.27 -13.13 -10.41
CA LEU A 93 -25.77 -13.90 -9.27
C LEU A 93 -25.12 -13.02 -8.20
N PHE A 94 -24.37 -11.98 -8.58
CA PHE A 94 -23.80 -11.02 -7.64
C PHE A 94 -24.88 -10.21 -6.92
N ARG A 95 -25.87 -9.72 -7.68
CA ARG A 95 -26.99 -8.93 -7.16
C ARG A 95 -27.82 -9.73 -6.16
N SER A 96 -28.22 -10.96 -6.50
CA SER A 96 -29.00 -11.80 -5.59
C SER A 96 -28.20 -12.14 -4.34
N PHE A 97 -26.95 -12.58 -4.50
CA PHE A 97 -26.06 -12.94 -3.40
C PHE A 97 -25.89 -11.83 -2.36
N LEU A 98 -25.66 -10.58 -2.81
CA LEU A 98 -25.52 -9.42 -1.93
C LEU A 98 -26.84 -9.03 -1.25
N LEU A 99 -27.95 -9.01 -1.99
CA LEU A 99 -29.23 -8.55 -1.44
C LEU A 99 -29.87 -9.59 -0.50
N GLU A 100 -29.67 -10.88 -0.74
CA GLU A 100 -29.99 -11.96 0.20
C GLU A 100 -29.19 -11.85 1.51
N ARG A 101 -28.02 -11.20 1.47
CA ARG A 101 -27.09 -11.00 2.60
C ARG A 101 -27.02 -9.53 3.03
N ALA A 102 -28.03 -8.73 2.69
CA ALA A 102 -28.00 -7.27 2.81
C ALA A 102 -27.67 -6.78 4.23
N ASP A 103 -28.25 -7.38 5.27
CA ASP A 103 -27.99 -6.96 6.65
C ASP A 103 -26.52 -7.16 7.06
N ARG A 104 -25.93 -8.31 6.70
CA ARG A 104 -24.50 -8.59 6.95
C ARG A 104 -23.60 -7.71 6.08
N ALA A 105 -24.02 -7.39 4.84
CA ALA A 105 -23.32 -6.45 3.99
C ALA A 105 -23.30 -5.04 4.62
N ARG A 106 -24.44 -4.53 5.10
CA ARG A 106 -24.54 -3.24 5.81
C ARG A 106 -23.69 -3.21 7.07
N GLU A 107 -23.70 -4.28 7.86
CA GLU A 107 -22.87 -4.39 9.06
C GLU A 107 -21.38 -4.23 8.73
N LEU A 108 -20.89 -4.95 7.71
CA LEU A 108 -19.51 -4.82 7.25
C LEU A 108 -19.23 -3.41 6.69
N ILE A 109 -20.12 -2.85 5.86
CA ILE A 109 -19.98 -1.50 5.30
C ILE A 109 -19.93 -0.41 6.39
N ALA A 110 -20.70 -0.57 7.47
CA ALA A 110 -20.78 0.39 8.57
C ALA A 110 -19.60 0.30 9.56
N THR A 111 -18.87 -0.82 9.59
CA THR A 111 -17.82 -1.10 10.58
C THR A 111 -16.41 -1.18 9.97
N ARG A 112 -16.30 -1.57 8.70
CA ARG A 112 -15.03 -1.74 7.99
C ARG A 112 -14.72 -0.55 7.07
N TYR A 113 -13.45 -0.46 6.69
CA TYR A 113 -12.90 0.47 5.72
C TYR A 113 -11.86 -0.28 4.88
N THR A 114 -11.56 0.24 3.70
CA THR A 114 -10.64 -0.45 2.78
C THR A 114 -9.19 -0.27 3.22
N GLN A 115 -8.39 -1.34 3.12
CA GLN A 115 -6.99 -1.36 3.52
C GLN A 115 -6.09 -2.00 2.48
N THR A 116 -5.10 -1.24 2.00
CA THR A 116 -4.14 -1.68 0.98
C THR A 116 -2.75 -1.82 1.60
N ASN A 117 -2.41 -3.02 2.10
CA ASN A 117 -1.07 -3.33 2.61
C ASN A 117 -0.26 -4.12 1.57
N GLU A 118 0.31 -3.38 0.60
CA GLU A 118 0.96 -3.95 -0.59
C GLU A 118 2.40 -4.40 -0.31
N VAL A 119 2.59 -5.71 -0.11
CA VAL A 119 3.88 -6.37 0.15
C VAL A 119 4.94 -6.02 -0.90
N ARG A 120 4.57 -5.87 -2.19
CA ARG A 120 5.55 -5.57 -3.25
C ARG A 120 6.23 -4.22 -3.08
N ARG A 121 5.65 -3.27 -2.34
CA ARG A 121 6.35 -2.00 -2.03
C ARG A 121 7.62 -2.20 -1.23
N ALA A 122 7.80 -3.35 -0.55
CA ALA A 122 9.06 -3.72 0.08
C ALA A 122 10.22 -3.74 -0.95
N ALA A 123 9.97 -4.08 -2.23
CA ALA A 123 10.98 -4.02 -3.29
C ALA A 123 11.32 -2.58 -3.68
N LEU A 124 10.38 -1.64 -3.56
CA LEU A 124 10.65 -0.22 -3.77
C LEU A 124 11.50 0.38 -2.67
N VAL A 125 11.22 0.05 -1.41
CA VAL A 125 11.83 0.73 -0.26
C VAL A 125 13.12 0.06 0.23
N TYR A 126 13.35 -1.22 -0.07
CA TYR A 126 14.57 -1.94 0.33
C TYR A 126 15.89 -1.23 -0.08
N PRO A 127 16.06 -0.70 -1.31
CA PRO A 127 17.26 0.05 -1.69
C PRO A 127 17.52 1.27 -0.80
N ALA A 128 16.46 2.02 -0.45
CA ALA A 128 16.56 3.22 0.40
C ALA A 128 16.83 2.88 1.86
N VAL A 129 16.16 1.85 2.41
CA VAL A 129 16.41 1.37 3.77
C VAL A 129 17.83 0.76 3.89
N ALA A 130 18.32 0.09 2.85
CA ALA A 130 19.70 -0.40 2.78
C ALA A 130 20.73 0.74 2.72
N ALA A 131 20.45 1.82 1.99
CA ALA A 131 21.28 3.02 1.96
C ALA A 131 21.30 3.71 3.34
N ALA A 132 20.13 3.93 3.94
CA ALA A 132 19.99 4.48 5.30
C ALA A 132 20.76 3.64 6.34
N ALA A 133 20.58 2.31 6.33
CA ALA A 133 21.29 1.42 7.24
C ALA A 133 22.82 1.48 7.07
N LYS A 134 23.32 1.64 5.84
CA LYS A 134 24.74 1.81 5.56
C LYS A 134 25.28 3.15 6.07
N GLU A 135 24.56 4.25 5.82
CA GLU A 135 24.91 5.60 6.31
C GLU A 135 24.89 5.66 7.84
N ALA A 136 23.96 4.92 8.46
CA ALA A 136 23.81 4.75 9.90
C ALA A 136 24.87 3.84 10.57
N GLY A 137 25.81 3.25 9.82
CA GLY A 137 26.84 2.36 10.36
C GLY A 137 26.41 0.90 10.60
N GLY A 138 25.22 0.49 10.13
CA GLY A 138 24.86 -0.92 9.93
C GLY A 138 23.51 -1.36 10.54
N LYS A 139 23.46 -1.49 11.86
CA LYS A 139 22.28 -2.03 12.58
C LYS A 139 21.28 -0.91 12.86
N ILE A 140 20.01 -1.08 12.50
CA ILE A 140 18.98 -0.04 12.62
C ILE A 140 17.76 -0.51 13.42
N GLY A 141 17.01 0.44 13.97
CA GLY A 141 15.59 0.26 14.29
C GLY A 141 14.73 0.79 13.15
N LEU A 142 13.65 0.08 12.83
CA LEU A 142 12.72 0.44 11.74
C LEU A 142 11.34 0.77 12.32
N LEU A 143 10.84 1.96 11.99
CA LEU A 143 9.50 2.43 12.35
C LEU A 143 8.70 2.69 11.06
N GLU A 144 7.63 1.92 10.81
CA GLU A 144 6.71 2.16 9.69
C GLU A 144 5.50 2.97 10.18
N VAL A 145 5.19 4.09 9.53
CA VAL A 145 4.04 4.95 9.87
C VAL A 145 2.99 4.89 8.76
N GLY A 146 1.73 4.65 9.15
CA GLY A 146 0.68 4.21 8.24
C GLY A 146 0.87 2.75 7.82
N CYS A 147 1.31 1.90 8.76
CA CYS A 147 1.79 0.55 8.45
C CYS A 147 0.68 -0.45 8.09
N SER A 148 -0.59 -0.14 8.38
CA SER A 148 -1.71 -1.08 8.34
C SER A 148 -1.37 -2.36 9.13
N ALA A 149 -1.14 -3.49 8.46
CA ALA A 149 -0.73 -4.75 9.10
C ALA A 149 0.79 -4.90 9.32
N GLY A 150 1.61 -3.88 9.02
CA GLY A 150 3.07 -3.90 9.23
C GLY A 150 3.86 -4.83 8.31
N LEU A 151 3.32 -5.19 7.14
CA LEU A 151 3.98 -6.13 6.23
C LEU A 151 5.33 -5.63 5.67
N LEU A 152 5.58 -4.31 5.60
CA LEU A 152 6.86 -3.78 5.12
C LEU A 152 7.96 -3.84 6.19
N LEU A 153 7.63 -3.95 7.49
CA LEU A 153 8.59 -4.22 8.57
C LEU A 153 9.33 -5.56 8.40
N GLY A 154 8.82 -6.45 7.54
CA GLY A 154 9.47 -7.69 7.14
C GLY A 154 10.54 -7.57 6.05
N LEU A 155 10.83 -6.38 5.51
CA LEU A 155 11.68 -6.18 4.32
C LEU A 155 13.08 -6.82 4.41
N ASP A 156 13.68 -6.94 5.60
CA ASP A 156 15.00 -7.55 5.73
C ASP A 156 14.98 -9.09 5.61
N ARG A 157 13.79 -9.68 5.51
CA ARG A 157 13.52 -11.12 5.47
C ARG A 157 13.01 -11.61 4.11
N PHE A 158 12.76 -10.70 3.15
CA PHE A 158 12.25 -11.04 1.82
C PHE A 158 13.39 -11.18 0.80
N ALA A 159 13.20 -12.03 -0.21
CA ALA A 159 14.12 -12.14 -1.34
C ALA A 159 13.71 -11.19 -2.46
N TYR A 160 14.67 -10.50 -3.07
CA TYR A 160 14.40 -9.53 -4.12
C TYR A 160 15.14 -9.86 -5.41
N ARG A 161 14.44 -9.68 -6.53
CA ARG A 161 14.99 -9.76 -7.90
C ARG A 161 14.59 -8.50 -8.65
N TYR A 162 15.58 -7.75 -9.12
CA TYR A 162 15.34 -6.57 -9.93
C TYR A 162 15.74 -6.88 -11.37
N GLN A 163 14.76 -6.86 -12.28
CA GLN A 163 15.01 -7.04 -13.71
C GLN A 163 15.42 -5.69 -14.31
N CYS A 164 16.64 -5.59 -14.82
CA CYS A 164 17.18 -4.36 -15.40
C CYS A 164 17.14 -4.40 -16.94
N ASP A 165 17.22 -3.23 -17.56
CA ASP A 165 17.41 -3.11 -19.00
C ASP A 165 18.65 -3.89 -19.48
N GLY A 166 18.59 -4.44 -20.68
CA GLY A 166 19.65 -5.31 -21.22
C GLY A 166 19.67 -6.72 -20.64
N GLY A 167 18.77 -7.07 -19.72
CA GLY A 167 18.62 -8.43 -19.17
C GLY A 167 19.52 -8.74 -17.97
N GLU A 168 20.21 -7.74 -17.40
CA GLU A 168 20.86 -7.89 -16.10
C GLU A 168 19.82 -8.11 -14.99
N GLN A 169 20.16 -8.92 -13.98
CA GLN A 169 19.30 -9.15 -12.82
C GLN A 169 20.06 -8.96 -11.52
N LEU A 170 19.70 -7.91 -10.76
CA LEU A 170 20.22 -7.73 -9.41
C LEU A 170 19.44 -8.60 -8.42
N VAL A 171 20.15 -9.15 -7.43
CA VAL A 171 19.56 -9.97 -6.36
C VAL A 171 19.91 -9.40 -4.99
N ALA A 172 18.91 -9.29 -4.12
CA ALA A 172 19.07 -8.70 -2.78
C ALA A 172 18.27 -9.46 -1.71
N GLY A 173 18.56 -9.17 -0.44
CA GLY A 173 17.98 -9.88 0.69
C GLY A 173 18.42 -11.36 0.83
N PRO A 174 17.86 -12.09 1.81
CA PRO A 174 18.15 -13.51 2.03
C PRO A 174 17.74 -14.38 0.84
N ALA A 175 18.67 -15.21 0.36
CA ALA A 175 18.46 -16.07 -0.82
C ALA A 175 17.43 -17.21 -0.63
N LYS A 176 17.01 -17.49 0.60
CA LYS A 176 16.03 -18.52 0.97
C LYS A 176 14.90 -17.91 1.82
N ALA A 177 14.17 -16.96 1.25
CA ALA A 177 12.96 -16.40 1.83
C ALA A 177 11.71 -17.10 1.28
N ALA A 178 10.64 -17.18 2.08
CA ALA A 178 9.32 -17.60 1.58
C ALA A 178 8.69 -16.53 0.67
N VAL A 179 8.86 -15.25 1.03
CA VAL A 179 8.43 -14.11 0.20
C VAL A 179 9.53 -13.77 -0.81
N GLY A 180 9.24 -13.96 -2.10
CA GLY A 180 10.07 -13.54 -3.21
C GLY A 180 9.39 -12.44 -4.01
N LEU A 181 10.07 -11.30 -4.18
CA LEU A 181 9.55 -10.12 -4.87
C LEU A 181 10.35 -9.80 -6.14
N HIS A 182 9.63 -9.36 -7.16
CA HIS A 182 10.16 -8.97 -8.47
C HIS A 182 9.80 -7.51 -8.74
N CYS A 183 10.74 -6.76 -9.30
CA CYS A 183 10.55 -5.35 -9.69
C CYS A 183 11.37 -5.05 -10.95
N ALA A 184 10.76 -4.48 -11.98
CA ALA A 184 11.53 -3.87 -13.06
C ALA A 184 12.32 -2.66 -12.50
N LEU A 185 13.58 -2.52 -12.88
CA LEU A 185 14.46 -1.45 -12.44
C LEU A 185 15.11 -0.83 -13.67
N ASP A 186 14.53 0.28 -14.11
CA ASP A 186 15.05 1.09 -15.21
C ASP A 186 16.06 2.11 -14.64
N LEU A 187 16.95 2.64 -15.47
CA LEU A 187 17.82 3.77 -15.11
C LEU A 187 17.37 5.05 -15.80
N ALA A 188 17.22 6.15 -15.05
CA ALA A 188 17.16 7.47 -15.64
C ALA A 188 18.51 7.84 -16.30
N PRO A 189 18.56 8.77 -17.27
CA PRO A 189 19.81 9.23 -17.88
C PRO A 189 20.83 9.68 -16.83
N GLY A 190 22.04 9.12 -16.87
CA GLY A 190 23.10 9.37 -15.87
C GLY A 190 22.93 8.62 -14.55
N GLY A 191 21.88 7.83 -14.37
CA GLY A 191 21.68 6.94 -13.23
C GLY A 191 22.70 5.80 -13.21
N VAL A 192 23.01 5.30 -12.00
CA VAL A 192 23.85 4.12 -11.78
C VAL A 192 23.07 3.13 -10.92
N LEU A 193 23.17 1.84 -11.22
CA LEU A 193 22.46 0.79 -10.48
C LEU A 193 22.73 0.89 -8.96
N PRO A 194 21.69 0.78 -8.11
CA PRO A 194 21.86 0.84 -6.67
C PRO A 194 22.70 -0.33 -6.16
N LYS A 195 23.54 -0.08 -5.16
CA LYS A 195 24.30 -1.14 -4.47
C LYS A 195 23.41 -1.84 -3.45
N LEU A 196 22.81 -2.96 -3.85
CA LEU A 196 21.86 -3.72 -3.04
C LEU A 196 22.58 -4.81 -2.21
N PRO A 197 22.49 -4.79 -0.87
CA PRO A 197 23.09 -5.81 -0.04
C PRO A 197 22.23 -7.09 0.02
N LYS A 198 22.85 -8.21 0.41
CA LYS A 198 22.14 -9.47 0.73
C LYS A 198 21.51 -9.49 2.13
N LYS A 199 21.74 -8.44 2.93
CA LYS A 199 21.28 -8.33 4.32
C LYS A 199 21.18 -6.86 4.72
N VAL A 200 20.06 -6.49 5.35
CA VAL A 200 19.92 -5.30 6.18
C VAL A 200 19.75 -5.79 7.63
N ALA A 201 20.29 -5.08 8.62
CA ALA A 201 20.28 -5.53 10.01
C ALA A 201 19.22 -4.78 10.83
N VAL A 202 17.94 -5.16 10.66
CA VAL A 202 16.82 -4.57 11.41
C VAL A 202 16.69 -5.24 12.78
N ALA A 203 17.07 -4.50 13.83
CA ALA A 203 17.14 -4.96 15.21
C ALA A 203 15.80 -4.88 15.95
N ALA A 204 15.05 -3.81 15.72
CA ALA A 204 13.77 -3.51 16.32
C ALA A 204 12.81 -3.05 15.21
N ARG A 205 11.52 -3.37 15.37
CA ARG A 205 10.46 -3.10 14.39
C ARG A 205 9.24 -2.58 15.14
N THR A 206 8.82 -1.38 14.79
CA THR A 206 7.59 -0.78 15.30
C THR A 206 6.72 -0.36 14.11
N GLY A 207 5.43 -0.65 14.16
CA GLY A 207 4.42 -0.10 13.27
C GLY A 207 3.55 0.88 14.03
N LEU A 208 3.28 2.05 13.44
CA LEU A 208 2.31 3.03 13.93
C LEU A 208 1.23 3.19 12.87
N ASP A 209 -0.01 2.88 13.24
CA ASP A 209 -1.18 3.11 12.39
C ASP A 209 -2.37 3.58 13.24
N ARG A 210 -3.34 4.27 12.64
CA ARG A 210 -4.57 4.68 13.35
C ARG A 210 -5.38 3.47 13.80
N ALA A 211 -5.34 2.37 13.03
CA ALA A 211 -6.02 1.13 13.32
C ALA A 211 -5.23 -0.03 12.68
N PRO A 212 -4.15 -0.49 13.33
CA PRO A 212 -3.31 -1.57 12.82
C PRO A 212 -4.08 -2.88 12.77
N VAL A 213 -3.76 -3.71 11.77
CA VAL A 213 -4.44 -4.99 11.52
C VAL A 213 -3.63 -6.12 12.16
N ASP A 214 -4.23 -6.83 13.10
CA ASP A 214 -3.60 -8.00 13.72
C ASP A 214 -3.69 -9.22 12.79
N LEU A 215 -2.57 -9.60 12.20
CA LEU A 215 -2.50 -10.76 11.30
C LEU A 215 -2.56 -12.11 12.04
N SER A 216 -2.59 -12.15 13.37
CA SER A 216 -2.86 -13.37 14.13
C SER A 216 -4.36 -13.68 14.23
N ASP A 217 -5.22 -12.67 14.08
CA ASP A 217 -6.66 -12.83 13.92
C ASP A 217 -6.99 -13.26 12.47
N GLU A 218 -7.81 -14.32 12.35
CA GLU A 218 -8.17 -14.90 11.04
C GLU A 218 -9.24 -14.09 10.31
N ASP A 219 -10.13 -13.39 11.03
CA ASP A 219 -11.16 -12.51 10.46
C ASP A 219 -10.55 -11.19 9.96
N GLU A 220 -9.57 -10.64 10.67
CA GLU A 220 -8.78 -9.48 10.23
C GLU A 220 -7.92 -9.81 8.99
N LEU A 221 -7.25 -10.97 8.98
CA LEU A 221 -6.53 -11.43 7.79
C LEU A 221 -7.50 -11.63 6.60
N ALA A 222 -8.66 -12.28 6.81
CA ALA A 222 -9.65 -12.46 5.76
C ALA A 222 -10.21 -11.11 5.25
N TRP A 223 -10.41 -10.12 6.12
CA TRP A 223 -10.80 -8.76 5.69
C TRP A 223 -9.72 -8.08 4.85
N LEU A 224 -8.45 -8.18 5.25
CA LEU A 224 -7.32 -7.61 4.51
C LEU A 224 -7.13 -8.29 3.14
N GLU A 225 -7.34 -9.61 3.07
CA GLU A 225 -7.39 -10.35 1.80
C GLU A 225 -8.58 -9.94 0.93
N ALA A 226 -9.76 -9.70 1.52
CA ALA A 226 -10.95 -9.25 0.81
C ALA A 226 -10.77 -7.85 0.19
N CYS A 227 -9.98 -6.99 0.83
CA CYS A 227 -9.56 -5.68 0.29
C CYS A 227 -8.65 -5.81 -0.95
N VAL A 228 -8.04 -6.96 -1.19
CA VAL A 228 -7.33 -7.27 -2.45
C VAL A 228 -8.34 -7.77 -3.48
N TRP A 229 -8.22 -7.28 -4.71
CA TRP A 229 -9.16 -7.63 -5.78
C TRP A 229 -9.10 -9.13 -6.12
N ALA A 230 -10.26 -9.75 -6.34
CA ALA A 230 -10.42 -11.20 -6.39
C ALA A 230 -9.64 -11.90 -7.52
N ASP A 231 -9.34 -11.20 -8.61
CA ASP A 231 -8.53 -11.69 -9.73
C ASP A 231 -7.02 -11.46 -9.55
N GLN A 232 -6.61 -10.68 -8.54
CA GLN A 232 -5.21 -10.38 -8.25
C GLN A 232 -4.57 -11.46 -7.34
N VAL A 233 -4.72 -12.73 -7.74
CA VAL A 233 -4.33 -13.91 -6.96
C VAL A 233 -2.87 -13.89 -6.46
N ASP A 234 -1.95 -13.30 -7.23
CA ASP A 234 -0.56 -13.15 -6.81
C ASP A 234 -0.36 -12.15 -5.66
N ARG A 235 -1.19 -11.10 -5.56
CA ARG A 235 -1.18 -10.19 -4.40
C ARG A 235 -1.66 -10.91 -3.16
N ILE A 236 -2.75 -11.67 -3.26
CA ILE A 236 -3.31 -12.46 -2.16
C ILE A 236 -2.30 -13.52 -1.69
N ARG A 237 -1.64 -14.21 -2.64
CA ARG A 237 -0.55 -15.16 -2.34
C ARG A 237 0.61 -14.49 -1.59
N LEU A 238 1.08 -13.32 -2.05
CA LEU A 238 2.16 -12.59 -1.40
C LEU A 238 1.76 -12.08 0.00
N LEU A 239 0.54 -11.57 0.15
CA LEU A 239 -0.04 -11.14 1.44
C LEU A 239 -0.07 -12.31 2.43
N ARG A 240 -0.67 -13.45 2.07
CA ARG A 240 -0.69 -14.69 2.88
C ARG A 240 0.71 -15.14 3.27
N THR A 241 1.65 -15.14 2.33
CA THR A 241 3.03 -15.59 2.57
C THR A 241 3.78 -14.63 3.51
N ALA A 242 3.59 -13.32 3.36
CA ALA A 242 4.20 -12.32 4.21
C ALA A 242 3.58 -12.29 5.62
N ALA A 243 2.26 -12.48 5.74
CA ALA A 243 1.57 -12.67 7.01
C ALA A 243 2.10 -13.91 7.77
N ALA A 244 2.27 -15.03 7.07
CA ALA A 244 2.82 -16.25 7.64
C ALA A 244 4.28 -16.12 8.11
N GLU A 245 5.11 -15.30 7.44
CA GLU A 245 6.45 -14.95 7.94
C GLU A 245 6.40 -13.93 9.09
N GLN A 246 5.50 -12.96 9.05
CA GLN A 246 5.34 -11.98 10.12
C GLN A 246 4.89 -12.64 11.43
N ARG A 247 3.96 -13.61 11.38
CA ARG A 247 3.54 -14.41 12.56
C ARG A 247 4.71 -15.08 13.31
N LYS A 248 5.81 -15.42 12.63
CA LYS A 248 7.03 -16.00 13.25
C LYS A 248 7.91 -14.95 13.93
N HIS A 249 7.74 -13.67 13.56
CA HIS A 249 8.61 -12.55 13.87
C HIS A 249 7.80 -11.25 14.03
N ALA A 250 6.77 -11.30 14.88
CA ALA A 250 5.79 -10.24 15.01
C ALA A 250 6.45 -8.88 15.38
N PRO A 251 6.14 -7.80 14.65
CA PRO A 251 6.56 -6.45 15.02
C PRO A 251 5.75 -5.93 16.22
N ASN A 252 6.25 -4.88 16.87
CA ASN A 252 5.44 -4.12 17.82
C ASN A 252 4.46 -3.22 17.04
N LEU A 253 3.16 -3.48 17.07
CA LEU A 253 2.15 -2.64 16.41
C LEU A 253 1.44 -1.74 17.41
N LEU A 254 1.37 -0.45 17.11
CA LEU A 254 0.79 0.58 17.96
C LEU A 254 -0.37 1.26 17.23
N ALA A 255 -1.51 1.35 17.90
CA ALA A 255 -2.63 2.17 17.48
C ALA A 255 -2.37 3.63 17.90
N GLY A 256 -2.33 4.56 16.96
CA GLY A 256 -2.06 5.97 17.22
C GLY A 256 -2.10 6.86 15.98
N ASP A 257 -2.08 8.17 16.20
CA ASP A 257 -2.01 9.17 15.13
C ASP A 257 -0.57 9.33 14.62
N ALA A 258 -0.42 9.41 13.30
CA ALA A 258 0.87 9.47 12.61
C ALA A 258 1.78 10.64 13.04
N VAL A 259 1.23 11.67 13.68
CA VAL A 259 1.98 12.83 14.17
C VAL A 259 2.05 12.85 15.69
N THR A 260 0.92 12.84 16.40
CA THR A 260 0.94 13.05 17.87
C THR A 260 1.53 11.87 18.63
N ASP A 261 1.47 10.66 18.07
CA ASP A 261 2.01 9.45 18.70
C ASP A 261 3.36 9.01 18.10
N LEU A 262 3.92 9.78 17.17
CA LEU A 262 5.19 9.48 16.51
C LEU A 262 6.36 9.43 17.50
N ALA A 263 6.39 10.35 18.47
CA ALA A 263 7.35 10.34 19.57
C ALA A 263 7.26 9.04 20.40
N THR A 264 6.04 8.67 20.80
CA THR A 264 5.74 7.48 21.59
C THR A 264 6.15 6.21 20.85
N ALA A 265 5.84 6.12 19.55
CA ALA A 265 6.25 5.00 18.71
C ALA A 265 7.77 4.91 18.55
N ALA A 266 8.45 6.03 18.30
CA ALA A 266 9.91 6.08 18.22
C ALA A 266 10.61 5.70 19.54
N ALA A 267 10.00 5.99 20.70
CA ALA A 267 10.51 5.60 22.02
C ALA A 267 10.47 4.08 22.26
N THR A 268 9.63 3.32 21.54
CA THR A 268 9.64 1.84 21.59
C THR A 268 10.83 1.21 20.85
N VAL A 269 11.54 1.98 20.02
CA VAL A 269 12.77 1.56 19.36
C VAL A 269 13.96 1.90 20.26
N PRO A 270 14.77 0.91 20.71
CA PRO A 270 15.91 1.12 21.60
C PRO A 270 16.78 2.31 21.21
N ALA A 271 17.08 3.20 22.17
CA ALA A 271 17.64 4.53 21.91
C ALA A 271 19.05 4.50 21.28
N GLU A 272 19.81 3.43 21.52
CA GLU A 272 21.15 3.21 20.96
C GLU A 272 21.14 2.87 19.46
N LEU A 273 19.98 2.55 18.89
CA LEU A 273 19.85 2.28 17.46
C LEU A 273 19.65 3.59 16.67
N PRO A 274 20.32 3.76 15.52
CA PRO A 274 19.86 4.67 14.48
C PRO A 274 18.42 4.33 14.07
N LEU A 275 17.56 5.35 13.96
CA LEU A 275 16.15 5.18 13.61
C LEU A 275 15.94 5.43 12.12
N VAL A 276 15.36 4.44 11.42
CA VAL A 276 14.82 4.62 10.07
C VAL A 276 13.30 4.67 10.18
N VAL A 277 12.70 5.83 9.87
CA VAL A 277 11.25 5.97 9.71
C VAL A 277 10.90 5.69 8.24
N LEU A 278 9.85 4.91 8.02
CA LEU A 278 9.34 4.51 6.72
C LEU A 278 7.90 5.00 6.55
N THR A 279 7.60 5.67 5.44
CA THR A 279 6.21 5.93 5.00
C THR A 279 5.99 5.43 3.57
N SER A 280 4.82 4.89 3.28
CA SER A 280 4.48 4.36 1.95
C SER A 280 3.03 4.65 1.57
N HIS A 281 2.82 5.67 0.73
CA HIS A 281 1.50 6.26 0.42
C HIS A 281 0.68 6.67 1.66
N ALA A 282 1.34 6.95 2.79
CA ALA A 282 0.67 7.25 4.05
C ALA A 282 0.39 8.75 4.19
N LEU A 283 1.29 9.61 3.69
CA LEU A 283 1.18 11.06 3.90
C LEU A 283 0.02 11.71 3.15
N ALA A 284 -0.47 11.08 2.07
CA ALA A 284 -1.67 11.52 1.36
C ALA A 284 -2.92 11.57 2.27
N TYR A 285 -2.98 10.74 3.32
CA TYR A 285 -4.11 10.71 4.26
C TYR A 285 -4.04 11.81 5.35
N LEU A 286 -2.90 12.47 5.53
CA LEU A 286 -2.74 13.50 6.58
C LEU A 286 -3.26 14.89 6.19
N GLY A 287 -3.58 15.11 4.91
CA GLY A 287 -4.09 16.40 4.43
C GLY A 287 -3.12 17.53 4.74
N ASP A 288 -3.54 18.52 5.51
CA ASP A 288 -2.70 19.67 5.88
C ASP A 288 -1.66 19.34 6.96
N ARG A 289 -1.86 18.26 7.73
CA ARG A 289 -0.98 17.83 8.85
C ARG A 289 0.32 17.16 8.41
N ARG A 290 0.59 17.10 7.10
CA ARG A 290 1.89 16.62 6.56
C ARG A 290 3.07 17.48 7.03
N ALA A 291 2.85 18.80 7.20
CA ALA A 291 3.88 19.70 7.74
C ALA A 291 4.20 19.41 9.22
N ASP A 292 3.18 19.06 10.01
CA ASP A 292 3.35 18.67 11.42
C ASP A 292 4.16 17.37 11.52
N PHE A 293 3.91 16.39 10.63
CA PHE A 293 4.68 15.15 10.56
C PHE A 293 6.19 15.40 10.34
N VAL A 294 6.53 16.27 9.38
CA VAL A 294 7.94 16.65 9.11
C VAL A 294 8.54 17.44 10.27
N THR A 295 7.74 18.25 10.96
CA THR A 295 8.15 18.96 12.18
C THR A 295 8.50 17.99 13.30
N GLU A 296 7.68 16.94 13.51
CA GLU A 296 7.93 15.93 14.54
C GLU A 296 9.12 15.01 14.18
N LEU A 297 9.32 14.66 12.91
CA LEU A 297 10.57 14.01 12.46
C LEU A 297 11.80 14.89 12.74
N THR A 298 11.68 16.20 12.54
CA THR A 298 12.76 17.16 12.83
C THR A 298 13.04 17.26 14.33
N ARG A 299 12.00 17.16 15.18
CA ARG A 299 12.12 17.09 16.63
C ARG A 299 12.87 15.83 17.07
N LEU A 300 12.46 14.66 16.57
CA LEU A 300 13.13 13.37 16.82
C LEU A 300 14.60 13.36 16.36
N ALA A 301 14.90 14.00 15.22
CA ALA A 301 16.26 14.13 14.71
C ALA A 301 17.18 14.99 15.60
N GLY A 302 16.62 15.82 16.49
CA GLY A 302 17.37 16.53 17.53
C GLY A 302 17.74 15.66 18.74
N GLU A 303 17.09 14.51 18.91
CA GLU A 303 17.27 13.59 20.05
C GLU A 303 18.13 12.36 19.68
N ARG A 304 18.02 11.88 18.43
CA ARG A 304 18.74 10.70 17.93
C ARG A 304 18.99 10.78 16.42
N PRO A 305 19.95 10.01 15.86
CA PRO A 305 20.11 9.88 14.42
C PRO A 305 18.85 9.32 13.74
N VAL A 306 18.26 10.09 12.81
CA VAL A 306 17.03 9.75 12.07
C VAL A 306 17.28 9.82 10.56
N TRP A 307 16.82 8.78 9.86
CA TRP A 307 16.61 8.75 8.41
C TRP A 307 15.12 8.57 8.15
N TRP A 308 14.58 9.29 7.18
CA TRP A 308 13.22 9.08 6.70
C TRP A 308 13.26 8.56 5.26
N VAL A 309 12.81 7.31 5.08
CA VAL A 309 12.54 6.69 3.79
C VAL A 309 11.07 6.95 3.45
N SER A 310 10.83 7.74 2.40
CA SER A 310 9.50 8.06 1.91
C SER A 310 9.25 7.40 0.57
N GLN A 311 8.15 6.66 0.41
CA GLN A 311 7.65 6.25 -0.91
C GLN A 311 6.25 6.85 -1.08
N GLU A 312 6.20 8.05 -1.63
CA GLU A 312 5.03 8.93 -1.61
C GLU A 312 4.89 9.64 -2.97
N PHE A 313 3.70 10.15 -3.32
CA PHE A 313 3.64 11.16 -4.39
C PHE A 313 4.47 12.38 -3.98
N TYR A 314 5.22 13.00 -4.91
CA TYR A 314 6.16 14.08 -4.57
C TYR A 314 5.52 15.18 -3.72
N ARG A 315 4.34 15.68 -4.12
CA ARG A 315 3.52 16.66 -3.38
C ARG A 315 3.12 16.18 -1.98
N ALA A 316 2.86 14.88 -1.81
CA ALA A 316 2.46 14.30 -0.54
C ALA A 316 3.63 14.12 0.44
N GLY A 317 4.84 13.87 -0.06
CA GLY A 317 6.03 13.64 0.75
C GLY A 317 7.12 14.69 0.57
N LEU A 318 8.01 14.46 -0.41
CA LEU A 318 9.28 15.18 -0.52
C LEU A 318 9.16 16.70 -0.75
N GLU A 319 8.04 17.21 -1.26
CA GLU A 319 7.85 18.66 -1.47
C GLU A 319 8.13 19.50 -0.21
N LEU A 320 7.81 18.98 0.98
CA LEU A 320 8.01 19.66 2.27
C LEU A 320 9.48 19.77 2.70
N VAL A 321 10.37 18.94 2.14
CA VAL A 321 11.80 18.86 2.49
C VAL A 321 12.72 19.09 1.28
N LEU A 322 12.15 19.16 0.08
CA LEU A 322 12.81 19.39 -1.21
C LEU A 322 11.85 20.13 -2.16
N PRO A 323 11.48 21.39 -1.87
CA PRO A 323 10.53 22.16 -2.67
C PRO A 323 11.08 22.51 -4.06
N GLY A 324 10.18 22.83 -5.00
CA GLY A 324 10.53 23.32 -6.35
C GLY A 324 11.00 22.25 -7.34
N ARG A 325 10.89 20.97 -7.02
CA ARG A 325 11.20 19.85 -7.91
C ARG A 325 9.98 19.45 -8.74
N GLU A 326 9.55 20.36 -9.61
CA GLU A 326 8.43 20.16 -10.54
C GLU A 326 8.62 18.96 -11.45
N ASP A 327 9.87 18.60 -11.77
CA ASP A 327 10.18 17.36 -12.48
C ASP A 327 9.66 16.14 -11.73
N LEU A 328 9.76 16.09 -10.40
CA LEU A 328 9.27 15.00 -9.56
C LEU A 328 7.74 15.03 -9.36
N ALA A 329 7.09 16.17 -9.61
CA ALA A 329 5.66 16.36 -9.41
C ALA A 329 4.78 15.67 -10.46
N SER A 330 5.34 15.23 -11.58
CA SER A 330 4.63 14.50 -12.64
C SER A 330 5.57 13.61 -13.45
N GLY A 331 5.07 12.44 -13.87
CA GLY A 331 5.63 11.71 -15.01
C GLY A 331 5.28 12.39 -16.35
N PRO A 332 5.60 11.79 -17.50
CA PRO A 332 5.22 12.34 -18.80
C PRO A 332 3.68 12.48 -18.94
N SER A 333 3.22 13.73 -18.80
CA SER A 333 1.87 14.26 -19.06
C SER A 333 0.66 13.56 -18.42
N GLY A 334 0.20 14.09 -17.28
CA GLY A 334 -1.21 14.52 -17.14
C GLY A 334 -2.17 13.69 -16.28
N ALA A 335 -2.73 14.39 -15.27
CA ALA A 335 -4.01 14.17 -14.59
C ALA A 335 -4.21 13.00 -13.60
N GLY A 336 -4.89 13.33 -12.49
CA GLY A 336 -5.79 12.40 -11.78
C GLY A 336 -5.22 11.57 -10.63
N ALA A 337 -4.90 12.19 -9.48
CA ALA A 337 -4.58 11.45 -8.26
C ALA A 337 -5.82 10.73 -7.69
N ALA A 338 -5.99 9.46 -8.04
CA ALA A 338 -6.93 8.52 -7.42
C ALA A 338 -6.24 7.16 -7.17
N SER A 339 -6.71 6.41 -6.19
CA SER A 339 -6.03 5.25 -5.60
C SER A 339 -6.15 3.95 -6.41
N GLY A 340 -5.82 3.97 -7.70
CA GLY A 340 -5.87 2.79 -8.57
C GLY A 340 -4.73 1.78 -8.34
N SER A 341 -5.01 0.49 -8.52
CA SER A 341 -3.99 -0.57 -8.45
C SER A 341 -3.94 -1.46 -9.70
N GLY A 342 -3.24 -0.99 -10.73
CA GLY A 342 -2.97 -1.77 -11.95
C GLY A 342 -1.98 -1.09 -12.91
N SER A 343 -1.16 -1.90 -13.58
CA SER A 343 -0.28 -1.56 -14.71
C SER A 343 -0.85 -2.24 -15.96
N THR A 344 -0.89 -1.69 -17.18
CA THR A 344 -0.18 -0.57 -17.86
C THR A 344 -0.96 -0.28 -19.20
N PRO A 345 -0.68 0.72 -20.07
CA PRO A 345 0.58 1.43 -20.32
C PRO A 345 0.44 2.96 -20.61
N SER A 346 0.35 3.78 -19.57
CA SER A 346 0.73 5.22 -19.60
C SER A 346 0.63 5.76 -18.17
N ASP A 347 1.38 5.15 -17.24
CA ASP A 347 1.22 5.33 -15.79
C ASP A 347 1.47 6.79 -15.34
N PRO A 348 0.40 7.58 -15.05
CA PRO A 348 0.55 9.00 -14.70
C PRO A 348 0.91 9.18 -13.22
N LEU A 349 0.73 8.14 -12.40
CA LEU A 349 0.76 8.21 -10.94
C LEU A 349 2.06 7.65 -10.39
N GLN A 350 3.15 8.28 -10.79
CA GLN A 350 4.47 7.97 -10.26
C GLN A 350 4.65 8.53 -8.85
N ALA A 351 4.88 7.65 -7.88
CA ALA A 351 5.42 8.03 -6.57
C ALA A 351 6.94 8.17 -6.65
N VAL A 352 7.53 8.88 -5.69
CA VAL A 352 8.98 9.08 -5.55
C VAL A 352 9.45 8.35 -4.30
N LEU A 353 10.45 7.49 -4.48
CA LEU A 353 11.27 6.97 -3.41
C LEU A 353 12.29 8.04 -3.02
N GLY A 354 12.28 8.44 -1.75
CA GLY A 354 13.17 9.45 -1.20
C GLY A 354 13.89 8.96 0.05
N LEU A 355 15.05 9.57 0.32
CA LEU A 355 15.79 9.40 1.56
C LEU A 355 16.17 10.77 2.12
N THR A 356 15.58 11.11 3.26
CA THR A 356 15.83 12.36 3.99
C THR A 356 16.65 12.09 5.24
N THR A 357 17.67 12.91 5.47
CA THR A 357 18.47 12.96 6.70
C THR A 357 18.37 14.35 7.31
N TRP A 358 18.81 14.51 8.55
CA TRP A 358 18.86 15.81 9.23
C TRP A 358 20.28 16.12 9.70
N SER A 359 20.67 17.39 9.59
CA SER A 359 21.90 17.93 10.16
C SER A 359 21.60 19.30 10.74
N GLU A 360 21.98 19.55 11.99
CA GLU A 360 21.69 20.81 12.72
C GLU A 360 20.20 21.22 12.65
N GLY A 361 19.29 20.24 12.75
CA GLY A 361 17.84 20.45 12.66
C GLY A 361 17.30 20.76 11.26
N LYS A 362 18.14 20.76 10.21
CA LYS A 362 17.73 21.01 8.83
C LYS A 362 17.61 19.69 8.05
N PRO A 363 16.49 19.41 7.37
CA PRO A 363 16.37 18.25 6.51
C PRO A 363 17.22 18.40 5.24
N SER A 364 17.76 17.28 4.76
CA SER A 364 18.45 17.13 3.48
C SER A 364 17.89 15.90 2.79
N ALA A 365 17.12 16.11 1.73
CA ALA A 365 16.35 15.08 1.05
C ALA A 365 16.93 14.74 -0.33
N ARG A 366 17.07 13.44 -0.61
CA ARG A 366 17.53 12.91 -1.90
C ARG A 366 16.41 12.08 -2.54
N PRO A 367 15.94 12.41 -3.76
CA PRO A 367 15.06 11.54 -4.53
C PRO A 367 15.92 10.43 -5.14
N LEU A 368 15.57 9.17 -4.87
CA LEU A 368 16.35 7.99 -5.27
C LEU A 368 15.76 7.27 -6.48
N ALA A 369 14.43 7.20 -6.59
CA ALA A 369 13.75 6.58 -7.72
C ALA A 369 12.36 7.17 -7.95
N ARG A 370 11.86 7.07 -9.18
CA ARG A 370 10.41 7.10 -9.47
C ARG A 370 9.88 5.68 -9.38
N THR A 371 8.65 5.50 -8.93
CA THR A 371 8.07 4.18 -8.61
C THR A 371 6.62 4.11 -9.03
N THR A 372 6.19 2.95 -9.53
CA THR A 372 4.76 2.60 -9.63
C THR A 372 4.20 2.41 -8.21
N PRO A 373 2.92 2.76 -7.91
CA PRO A 373 2.40 2.70 -6.54
C PRO A 373 2.34 1.31 -5.88
N HIS A 374 2.51 0.21 -6.64
CA HIS A 374 2.32 -1.16 -6.13
C HIS A 374 3.50 -2.10 -6.35
N GLY A 375 4.69 -1.54 -6.54
CA GLY A 375 5.96 -2.28 -6.47
C GLY A 375 6.39 -3.07 -7.70
N GLN A 376 5.73 -2.89 -8.86
CA GLN A 376 6.08 -3.60 -10.09
C GLN A 376 7.30 -3.02 -10.81
N ARG A 377 7.49 -1.69 -10.77
CA ARG A 377 8.57 -0.98 -11.47
C ARG A 377 9.09 0.21 -10.68
N MET A 378 10.40 0.45 -10.81
CA MET A 378 11.04 1.71 -10.46
C MET A 378 11.97 2.19 -11.58
N THR A 379 12.22 3.48 -11.63
CA THR A 379 13.26 4.11 -12.45
C THR A 379 14.22 4.82 -11.51
N TRP A 380 15.44 4.30 -11.37
CA TRP A 380 16.45 4.84 -10.45
C TRP A 380 17.01 6.16 -10.98
N LEU A 381 17.13 7.16 -10.11
CA LEU A 381 17.57 8.51 -10.46
C LEU A 381 19.09 8.67 -10.33
N PRO A 382 19.71 9.63 -11.03
CA PRO A 382 21.08 10.05 -10.73
C PRO A 382 21.17 10.61 -9.31
N ALA A 383 22.36 10.46 -8.71
CA ALA A 383 22.67 10.83 -7.32
C ALA A 383 22.90 12.34 -7.13
#